data_AF-A0A1M4SM27-F1
#
_entry.id   AF-A0A1M4SM27-F1
#
_cell.length_a   1.000
_cell.length_b   1.000
_cell.length_c   1.000
_cell.angle_alpha   90.00
_cell.angle_beta   90.00
_cell.angle_gamma   90.00
#
_symmetry.space_group_name_H-M   'P 1'
#
loop_
_entity.id
_entity.type
_entity.pdbx_description
1 polymer ?
#
loop_
_entity_poly.entity_id
_entity_poly.type
_entity_poly.pdbx_seq_one_letter_code
_entity_poly.pdbx_strand_id
1 'polypeptide(L)'
;MKTKNLSFTRFCTSGGILMLTVFFLFLSRTTDLLVYFKSTQKIPNLLFILFGILFMGIGSFLGYKTKKQFKTDQEVVRGSHSSRGVYSNVRNPIYSSVFLFSTGVLLTTRNFLSLFIIGLNWFIFTAVIIFIEEPRLIDKLDRDYIEYTIQVNRLIPWFSQHFKTREFTSKDKILLENAEKFFDKEIITPVMGIYFLTLPKIFWFRKGICFITDKEIGFYSYDVFRGHYGQLIPFEKISSFVYGKSNAGYSLRFHASNTSINLYFIQKGDFKKFIEHTKERINL
;
A
#
# COMPACT_ATOMS: atom_id res chain seq x y z
N MET A 1 -17.50 -16.67 -23.52
CA MET A 1 -16.39 -16.45 -24.49
C MET A 1 -15.36 -15.36 -24.11
N LYS A 2 -15.51 -14.59 -23.00
CA LYS A 2 -14.67 -13.39 -22.70
C LYS A 2 -13.48 -13.58 -21.73
N THR A 3 -13.22 -14.78 -21.18
CA THR A 3 -12.13 -15.03 -20.21
C THR A 3 -10.84 -15.56 -20.83
N LYS A 4 -10.91 -16.28 -21.97
CA LYS A 4 -9.73 -16.81 -22.67
C LYS A 4 -8.75 -15.74 -23.17
N ASN A 5 -9.17 -14.47 -23.29
CA ASN A 5 -8.36 -13.41 -23.90
C ASN A 5 -7.31 -12.83 -22.93
N LEU A 6 -7.59 -12.73 -21.63
CA LEU A 6 -6.70 -12.05 -20.68
C LEU A 6 -5.47 -12.91 -20.30
N SER A 7 -5.68 -14.18 -19.97
CA SER A 7 -4.58 -15.11 -19.68
C SER A 7 -3.67 -15.31 -20.89
N PHE A 8 -4.26 -15.34 -22.10
CA PHE A 8 -3.52 -15.39 -23.35
C PHE A 8 -2.71 -14.11 -23.60
N THR A 9 -3.29 -12.92 -23.37
CA THR A 9 -2.58 -11.64 -23.45
C THR A 9 -1.37 -11.62 -22.50
N ARG A 10 -1.55 -12.10 -21.26
CA ARG A 10 -0.47 -12.24 -20.27
C ARG A 10 0.64 -13.15 -20.72
N PHE A 11 0.28 -14.29 -21.29
CA PHE A 11 1.24 -15.25 -21.83
C PHE A 11 2.02 -14.65 -23.02
N CYS A 12 1.33 -14.09 -24.01
CA CYS A 12 1.96 -13.49 -25.19
C CYS A 12 2.87 -12.30 -24.83
N THR A 13 2.44 -11.41 -23.94
CA THR A 13 3.22 -10.25 -23.52
C THR A 13 4.47 -10.69 -22.76
N SER A 14 4.32 -11.62 -21.81
CA SER A 14 5.45 -12.15 -21.04
C SER A 14 6.45 -12.88 -21.95
N GLY A 15 5.95 -13.71 -22.88
CA GLY A 15 6.78 -14.38 -23.88
C GLY A 15 7.50 -13.40 -24.79
N GLY A 16 6.82 -12.38 -25.29
CA GLY A 16 7.39 -11.33 -26.14
C GLY A 16 8.53 -10.57 -25.45
N ILE A 17 8.37 -10.22 -24.17
CA ILE A 17 9.44 -9.56 -23.40
C ILE A 17 10.65 -10.47 -23.19
N LEU A 18 10.44 -11.75 -22.91
CA LEU A 18 11.54 -12.72 -22.80
C LEU A 18 12.25 -12.89 -24.16
N MET A 19 11.51 -12.97 -25.27
CA MET A 19 12.09 -13.02 -26.61
C MET A 19 12.88 -11.75 -26.94
N LEU A 20 12.35 -10.57 -26.62
CA LEU A 20 13.05 -9.29 -26.80
C LEU A 20 14.34 -9.25 -25.97
N THR A 21 14.30 -9.79 -24.75
CA THR A 21 15.48 -9.90 -23.87
C THR A 21 16.53 -10.83 -24.48
N VAL A 22 16.12 -12.01 -24.97
CA VAL A 22 17.03 -12.97 -25.64
C VAL A 22 17.61 -12.38 -26.92
N PHE A 23 16.79 -11.69 -27.72
CA PHE A 23 17.24 -11.00 -28.92
C PHE A 23 18.27 -9.91 -28.59
N PHE A 24 18.05 -9.14 -27.53
CA PHE A 24 19.03 -8.18 -27.03
C PHE A 24 20.33 -8.86 -26.59
N LEU A 25 20.28 -9.98 -25.88
CA LEU A 25 21.49 -10.74 -25.51
C LEU A 25 22.26 -11.22 -26.75
N PHE A 26 21.54 -11.70 -27.77
CA PHE A 26 22.14 -12.12 -29.04
C PHE A 26 22.84 -10.95 -29.73
N LEU A 27 22.15 -9.82 -29.90
CA LEU A 27 22.72 -8.60 -30.48
C LEU A 27 23.91 -8.09 -29.68
N SER A 28 23.81 -8.08 -28.36
CA SER A 28 24.90 -7.68 -27.47
C SER A 28 26.13 -8.53 -27.73
N ARG A 29 25.97 -9.85 -27.85
CA ARG A 29 27.09 -10.76 -28.12
C ARG A 29 27.71 -10.59 -29.51
N THR A 30 26.91 -10.28 -30.54
CA THR A 30 27.39 -10.18 -31.92
C THR A 30 27.94 -8.81 -32.29
N THR A 31 27.53 -7.76 -31.58
CA THR A 31 27.94 -6.39 -31.86
C THR A 31 28.80 -5.83 -30.72
N ASP A 32 30.10 -5.64 -31.00
CA ASP A 32 31.00 -4.83 -30.15
C ASP A 32 30.66 -3.33 -30.19
N LEU A 33 29.60 -2.94 -30.90
CA LEU A 33 29.11 -1.56 -31.07
C LEU A 33 28.47 -0.97 -29.82
N LEU A 34 28.21 -1.78 -28.79
CA LEU A 34 27.47 -1.34 -27.60
C LEU A 34 28.42 -0.85 -26.51
N VAL A 35 28.01 0.22 -25.82
CA VAL A 35 28.81 0.87 -24.76
C VAL A 35 28.84 -0.04 -23.53
N TYR A 36 29.79 -0.97 -23.53
CA TYR A 36 30.14 -1.78 -22.38
C TYR A 36 30.92 -0.95 -21.37
N PHE A 37 30.76 -1.26 -20.10
CA PHE A 37 31.73 -0.86 -19.09
C PHE A 37 33.11 -1.41 -19.48
N LYS A 38 34.10 -0.52 -19.55
CA LYS A 38 35.49 -0.94 -19.82
C LYS A 38 35.94 -1.92 -18.74
N SER A 39 36.79 -2.88 -19.09
CA SER A 39 37.34 -3.86 -18.13
C SER A 39 38.07 -3.21 -16.94
N THR A 40 38.49 -1.95 -17.08
CA THR A 40 39.10 -1.13 -16.02
C THR A 40 38.09 -0.66 -14.95
N GLN A 41 36.80 -0.60 -15.26
CA GLN A 41 35.73 -0.18 -14.34
C GLN A 41 35.21 -1.36 -13.51
N LYS A 42 36.07 -1.92 -12.65
CA LYS A 42 35.76 -3.13 -11.86
C LYS A 42 34.56 -2.96 -10.92
N ILE A 43 34.45 -1.82 -10.23
CA ILE A 43 33.40 -1.58 -9.23
C ILE A 43 32.00 -1.50 -9.86
N PRO A 44 31.74 -0.66 -10.90
CA PRO A 44 30.44 -0.63 -11.56
C PRO A 44 30.04 -1.98 -12.17
N ASN A 45 31.00 -2.69 -12.77
CA ASN A 45 30.78 -4.03 -13.31
C ASN A 45 30.30 -5.02 -12.26
N LEU A 46 30.94 -5.02 -11.10
CA LEU A 46 30.56 -5.88 -9.99
C LEU A 46 29.15 -5.54 -9.49
N LEU A 47 28.84 -4.24 -9.31
CA LEU A 47 27.52 -3.80 -8.87
C LEU A 47 26.43 -4.21 -9.85
N PHE A 48 26.63 -4.02 -11.16
CA PHE A 48 25.66 -4.44 -12.19
C PHE A 48 25.38 -5.94 -12.15
N ILE A 49 26.43 -6.76 -12.00
CA ILE A 49 26.27 -8.22 -11.88
C ILE A 49 25.52 -8.58 -10.59
N LEU A 50 25.91 -8.00 -9.45
CA LEU A 50 25.28 -8.29 -8.16
C LEU A 50 23.79 -7.90 -8.15
N PHE A 51 23.47 -6.69 -8.65
CA PHE A 51 22.08 -6.29 -8.83
C PHE A 51 21.37 -7.21 -9.81
N GLY A 52 22.01 -7.59 -10.93
CA GLY A 52 21.46 -8.52 -11.89
C GLY A 52 21.02 -9.85 -11.25
N ILE A 53 21.91 -10.48 -10.50
CA ILE A 53 21.64 -11.73 -9.77
C ILE A 53 20.51 -11.53 -8.74
N LEU A 54 20.54 -10.42 -8.00
CA LEU A 54 19.50 -10.09 -7.02
C LEU A 54 18.12 -9.98 -7.68
N PHE A 55 18.01 -9.23 -8.78
CA PHE A 55 16.77 -9.05 -9.52
C PHE A 55 16.26 -10.36 -10.13
N MET A 56 17.15 -11.21 -10.66
CA MET A 56 16.79 -12.57 -11.11
C MET A 56 16.23 -13.42 -9.98
N GLY A 57 16.85 -13.38 -8.80
CA GLY A 57 16.38 -14.09 -7.61
C GLY A 57 14.99 -13.62 -7.15
N ILE A 58 14.81 -12.30 -7.02
CA ILE A 58 13.52 -11.70 -6.62
C ILE A 58 12.43 -12.02 -7.66
N GLY A 59 12.74 -11.87 -8.95
CA GLY A 59 11.80 -12.18 -10.04
C GLY A 59 11.37 -13.64 -10.02
N SER A 60 12.32 -14.57 -9.88
CA SER A 60 12.05 -16.01 -9.79
C SER A 60 11.20 -16.36 -8.56
N PHE A 61 11.54 -15.81 -7.40
CA PHE A 61 10.79 -16.02 -6.16
C PHE A 61 9.35 -15.50 -6.24
N LEU A 62 9.17 -14.31 -6.81
CA LEU A 62 7.85 -13.72 -7.04
C LEU A 62 7.02 -14.59 -7.98
N GLY A 63 7.62 -15.07 -9.07
CA GLY A 63 6.99 -15.99 -10.02
C GLY A 63 6.54 -17.29 -9.35
N TYR A 64 7.39 -17.90 -8.52
CA TYR A 64 7.06 -19.09 -7.74
C TYR A 64 5.88 -18.86 -6.80
N LYS A 65 5.91 -17.79 -5.99
CA LYS A 65 4.81 -17.46 -5.06
C LYS A 65 3.50 -17.21 -5.79
N THR A 66 3.55 -16.52 -6.93
CA THR A 66 2.37 -16.22 -7.74
C THR A 66 1.72 -17.48 -8.29
N LYS A 67 2.53 -18.42 -8.80
CA LYS A 67 2.03 -19.73 -9.27
C LYS A 67 1.42 -20.54 -8.15
N LYS A 68 2.04 -20.57 -6.96
CA LYS A 68 1.49 -21.28 -5.79
C LYS A 68 0.14 -20.71 -5.32
N GLN A 69 -0.06 -19.40 -5.49
CA GLN A 69 -1.30 -18.74 -5.09
C GLN A 69 -2.45 -18.93 -6.11
N PHE A 70 -2.20 -19.51 -7.30
CA PHE A 70 -3.13 -19.68 -8.45
C PHE A 70 -4.60 -19.29 -8.19
N LYS A 71 -4.91 -18.01 -8.39
CA LYS A 71 -6.25 -17.43 -8.25
C LYS A 71 -6.69 -16.74 -9.54
N THR A 72 -7.98 -16.76 -9.80
CA THR A 72 -8.58 -15.92 -10.85
C THR A 72 -8.65 -14.45 -10.40
N ASP A 73 -8.68 -13.51 -11.34
CA ASP A 73 -8.72 -12.07 -10.99
C ASP A 73 -9.96 -11.74 -10.13
N GLN A 74 -11.08 -12.46 -10.33
CA GLN A 74 -12.29 -12.28 -9.53
C GLN A 74 -12.09 -12.73 -8.07
N GLU A 75 -11.47 -13.90 -7.86
CA GLU A 75 -11.15 -14.41 -6.51
C GLU A 75 -10.15 -13.51 -5.79
N VAL A 76 -9.20 -12.92 -6.52
CA VAL A 76 -8.25 -11.98 -5.95
C VAL A 76 -8.95 -10.75 -5.41
N VAL A 77 -9.82 -10.15 -6.23
CA VAL A 77 -10.42 -8.85 -5.94
C VAL A 77 -11.57 -8.95 -4.94
N ARG A 78 -12.48 -9.91 -5.13
CA ARG A 78 -13.65 -10.11 -4.25
C ARG A 78 -13.33 -10.91 -3.00
N GLY A 79 -12.26 -11.70 -3.02
CA GLY A 79 -11.79 -12.44 -1.85
C GLY A 79 -10.98 -11.56 -0.89
N SER A 80 -10.57 -12.14 0.24
CA SER A 80 -9.60 -11.51 1.16
C SER A 80 -8.15 -11.53 0.63
N HIS A 81 -7.95 -11.81 -0.66
CA HIS A 81 -6.63 -12.00 -1.27
C HIS A 81 -6.03 -10.70 -1.80
N SER A 82 -6.86 -9.73 -2.20
CA SER A 82 -6.42 -8.35 -2.46
C SER A 82 -5.74 -7.72 -1.23
N SER A 83 -6.04 -8.22 -0.03
CA SER A 83 -5.46 -7.80 1.25
C SER A 83 -4.41 -8.76 1.82
N ARG A 84 -4.16 -9.91 1.18
CA ARG A 84 -3.23 -10.93 1.68
C ARG A 84 -2.47 -11.65 0.55
N GLY A 85 -1.15 -11.74 0.70
CA GLY A 85 -0.28 -12.55 -0.17
C GLY A 85 0.41 -11.69 -1.24
N VAL A 86 0.65 -12.25 -2.43
CA VAL A 86 1.40 -11.51 -3.46
C VAL A 86 0.57 -10.35 -4.04
N TYR A 87 -0.73 -10.59 -4.22
CA TYR A 87 -1.66 -9.61 -4.80
C TYR A 87 -1.94 -8.40 -3.89
N SER A 88 -1.58 -8.43 -2.61
CA SER A 88 -1.60 -7.21 -1.80
C SER A 88 -0.47 -6.24 -2.15
N ASN A 89 0.66 -6.76 -2.64
CA ASN A 89 1.86 -5.97 -2.88
C ASN A 89 1.93 -5.45 -4.32
N VAL A 90 1.35 -6.20 -5.27
CA VAL A 90 1.31 -5.82 -6.68
C VAL A 90 0.11 -6.43 -7.39
N ARG A 91 -0.52 -5.67 -8.28
CA ARG A 91 -1.73 -6.09 -9.00
C ARG A 91 -1.44 -7.15 -10.06
N ASN A 92 -0.28 -7.05 -10.72
CA ASN A 92 0.11 -7.92 -11.83
C ASN A 92 1.40 -8.69 -11.52
N PRO A 93 1.40 -9.61 -10.55
CA PRO A 93 2.61 -10.23 -10.04
C PRO A 93 3.36 -11.13 -11.04
N ILE A 94 2.66 -11.72 -12.03
CA ILE A 94 3.31 -12.43 -13.13
C ILE A 94 4.16 -11.46 -13.97
N TYR A 95 3.60 -10.32 -14.38
CA TYR A 95 4.35 -9.31 -15.12
C TYR A 95 5.51 -8.75 -14.30
N SER A 96 5.29 -8.49 -13.01
CA SER A 96 6.37 -8.10 -12.09
C SER A 96 7.50 -9.14 -12.05
N SER A 97 7.15 -10.43 -11.99
CA SER A 97 8.15 -11.51 -11.93
C SER A 97 9.01 -11.56 -13.20
N VAL A 98 8.39 -11.46 -14.38
CA VAL A 98 9.07 -11.47 -15.67
C VAL A 98 9.87 -10.19 -15.89
N PHE A 99 9.31 -9.04 -15.50
CA PHE A 99 10.01 -7.76 -15.56
C PHE A 99 11.28 -7.76 -14.69
N LEU A 100 11.19 -8.19 -13.43
CA LEU A 100 12.34 -8.25 -12.53
C LEU A 100 13.37 -9.28 -13.01
N PHE A 101 12.92 -10.45 -13.48
CA PHE A 101 13.82 -11.46 -14.00
C PHE A 101 14.57 -10.99 -15.25
N SER A 102 13.85 -10.47 -16.24
CA SER A 102 14.45 -9.91 -17.47
C SER A 102 15.37 -8.72 -17.18
N THR A 103 14.99 -7.84 -16.25
CA THR A 103 15.85 -6.76 -15.75
C THR A 103 17.15 -7.31 -15.19
N GLY A 104 17.08 -8.35 -14.36
CA GLY A 104 18.26 -8.97 -13.79
C GLY A 104 19.20 -9.56 -14.85
N VAL A 105 18.64 -10.28 -15.83
CA VAL A 105 19.39 -10.78 -16.99
C VAL A 105 20.05 -9.63 -17.76
N LEU A 106 19.30 -8.57 -18.07
CA LEU A 106 19.80 -7.40 -18.78
C LEU A 106 20.96 -6.72 -18.04
N LEU A 107 20.89 -6.55 -16.72
CA LEU A 107 21.95 -5.93 -15.93
C LEU A 107 23.26 -6.73 -15.95
N THR A 108 23.20 -8.06 -16.00
CA THR A 108 24.42 -8.91 -16.06
C THR A 108 25.23 -8.72 -17.35
N THR A 109 24.63 -8.13 -18.40
CA THR A 109 25.35 -7.79 -19.64
C THR A 109 26.36 -6.66 -19.47
N ARG A 110 26.25 -5.86 -18.39
CA ARG A 110 27.13 -4.70 -18.12
C ARG A 110 27.15 -3.70 -19.28
N ASN A 111 25.99 -3.51 -19.89
CA ASN A 111 25.79 -2.68 -21.06
C ASN A 111 24.83 -1.53 -20.73
N PHE A 112 25.17 -0.28 -21.04
CA PHE A 112 24.27 0.86 -20.77
C PHE A 112 22.96 0.78 -21.56
N LEU A 113 22.98 0.20 -22.76
CA LEU A 113 21.76 -0.01 -23.55
C LEU A 113 20.77 -0.94 -22.83
N SER A 114 21.24 -1.80 -21.93
CA SER A 114 20.37 -2.64 -21.11
C SER A 114 19.40 -1.81 -20.26
N LEU A 115 19.80 -0.63 -19.78
CA LEU A 115 18.95 0.28 -19.02
C LEU A 115 17.81 0.83 -19.87
N PHE A 116 18.08 1.15 -21.14
CA PHE A 116 17.05 1.57 -22.08
C PHE A 116 16.05 0.44 -22.34
N ILE A 117 16.53 -0.79 -22.54
CA ILE A 117 15.65 -1.96 -22.73
C ILE A 117 14.83 -2.25 -21.47
N ILE A 118 15.39 -2.07 -20.27
CA ILE A 118 14.65 -2.16 -19.01
C ILE A 118 13.50 -1.14 -18.99
N GLY A 119 13.77 0.12 -19.35
CA GLY A 119 12.74 1.16 -19.45
C GLY A 119 11.67 0.82 -20.49
N LEU A 120 12.07 0.30 -21.65
CA LEU A 120 11.16 -0.13 -22.71
C LEU A 120 10.27 -1.31 -22.25
N ASN A 121 10.84 -2.32 -21.59
CA ASN A 121 10.09 -3.45 -21.05
C ASN A 121 9.04 -2.98 -20.02
N TRP A 122 9.42 -2.05 -19.13
CA TRP A 122 8.50 -1.46 -18.16
C TRP A 122 7.33 -0.73 -18.85
N PHE A 123 7.65 0.03 -19.90
CA PHE A 123 6.64 0.76 -20.68
C PHE A 123 5.68 -0.20 -21.38
N ILE A 124 6.19 -1.24 -22.05
CA ILE A 124 5.36 -2.25 -22.74
C ILE A 124 4.41 -2.93 -21.76
N PHE A 125 4.90 -3.42 -20.61
CA PHE A 125 4.03 -4.02 -19.60
C PHE A 125 2.97 -3.04 -19.10
N THR A 126 3.37 -1.81 -18.79
CA THR A 126 2.46 -0.78 -18.27
C THR A 126 1.39 -0.41 -19.28
N ALA A 127 1.75 -0.27 -20.57
CA ALA A 127 0.82 0.02 -21.65
C ALA A 127 -0.19 -1.12 -21.85
N VAL A 128 0.27 -2.37 -21.91
CA VAL A 128 -0.63 -3.54 -22.03
C VAL A 128 -1.59 -3.60 -20.84
N ILE A 129 -1.11 -3.37 -19.62
CA ILE A 129 -1.97 -3.37 -18.44
C ILE A 129 -3.03 -2.26 -18.52
N ILE A 130 -2.64 -1.01 -18.81
CA ILE A 130 -3.57 0.14 -18.86
C ILE A 130 -4.58 0.01 -19.99
N PHE A 131 -4.13 -0.28 -21.21
CA PHE A 131 -4.97 -0.15 -22.39
C PHE A 131 -5.77 -1.42 -22.69
N ILE A 132 -5.31 -2.57 -22.18
CA ILE A 132 -5.88 -3.87 -22.54
C ILE A 132 -6.47 -4.59 -21.33
N GLU A 133 -5.76 -4.67 -20.21
CA GLU A 133 -6.19 -5.50 -19.09
C GLU A 133 -7.12 -4.79 -18.10
N GLU A 134 -6.70 -3.64 -17.57
CA GLU A 134 -7.44 -2.88 -16.56
C GLU A 134 -8.87 -2.54 -17.01
N PRO A 135 -9.13 -2.06 -18.25
CA PRO A 135 -10.48 -1.76 -18.71
C PRO A 135 -11.37 -3.00 -18.68
N ARG A 136 -10.86 -4.15 -19.11
CA ARG A 136 -11.60 -5.42 -19.10
C ARG A 136 -11.87 -5.94 -17.70
N LEU A 137 -11.02 -5.61 -16.73
CA LEU A 137 -11.20 -5.96 -15.33
C LEU A 137 -12.20 -5.03 -14.65
N ILE A 138 -12.13 -3.72 -14.95
CA ILE A 138 -13.12 -2.72 -14.53
C ILE A 138 -14.51 -3.11 -15.05
N ASP A 139 -14.66 -3.45 -16.32
CA ASP A 139 -15.94 -3.90 -16.89
C ASP A 139 -16.54 -5.13 -16.19
N LYS A 140 -15.70 -5.98 -15.61
CA LYS A 140 -16.12 -7.26 -14.98
C LYS A 140 -16.37 -7.16 -13.48
N LEU A 141 -15.64 -6.26 -12.80
CA LEU A 141 -15.54 -6.18 -11.35
C LEU A 141 -15.97 -4.83 -10.79
N ASP A 142 -16.17 -3.84 -11.67
CA ASP A 142 -16.71 -2.52 -11.36
C ASP A 142 -15.98 -1.86 -10.18
N ARG A 143 -16.72 -1.40 -9.16
CA ARG A 143 -16.17 -0.67 -8.01
C ARG A 143 -15.12 -1.44 -7.22
N ASP A 144 -15.26 -2.77 -7.10
CA ASP A 144 -14.33 -3.59 -6.30
C ASP A 144 -12.91 -3.52 -6.86
N TYR A 145 -12.80 -3.52 -8.20
CA TYR A 145 -11.50 -3.43 -8.85
C TYR A 145 -10.93 -2.01 -8.78
N ILE A 146 -11.77 -0.99 -8.93
CA ILE A 146 -11.35 0.41 -8.79
C ILE A 146 -10.75 0.64 -7.39
N GLU A 147 -11.42 0.19 -6.33
CA GLU A 147 -10.90 0.32 -4.96
C GLU A 147 -9.56 -0.42 -4.79
N TYR A 148 -9.44 -1.61 -5.36
CA TYR A 148 -8.19 -2.36 -5.38
C TYR A 148 -7.06 -1.61 -6.10
N THR A 149 -7.35 -0.91 -7.21
CA THR A 149 -6.34 -0.14 -7.97
C THR A 149 -5.73 1.02 -7.19
N ILE A 150 -6.49 1.62 -6.28
CA ILE A 150 -6.05 2.73 -5.43
C ILE A 150 -5.05 2.24 -4.37
N GLN A 151 -5.19 0.98 -3.93
CA GLN A 151 -4.50 0.47 -2.75
C GLN A 151 -3.24 -0.34 -3.08
N VAL A 152 -3.08 -0.78 -4.33
CA VAL A 152 -2.03 -1.71 -4.74
C VAL A 152 -1.31 -1.23 -6.01
N ASN A 153 0.03 -1.27 -5.98
CA ASN A 153 0.85 -0.88 -7.13
C ASN A 153 0.58 -1.79 -8.34
N ARG A 154 0.65 -1.23 -9.55
CA ARG A 154 0.38 -1.94 -10.80
C ARG A 154 1.39 -3.04 -11.11
N LEU A 155 2.69 -2.71 -11.08
CA LEU A 155 3.77 -3.54 -11.65
C LEU A 155 4.97 -3.69 -10.71
N ILE A 156 5.29 -2.69 -9.88
CA ILE A 156 6.44 -2.77 -8.98
C ILE A 156 5.93 -3.26 -7.62
N PRO A 157 6.39 -4.42 -7.12
CA PRO A 157 6.02 -4.88 -5.79
C PRO A 157 6.44 -3.87 -4.73
N TRP A 158 5.45 -3.29 -4.05
CA TRP A 158 5.67 -2.37 -2.95
C TRP A 158 4.75 -2.73 -1.77
N PHE A 159 4.99 -2.16 -0.60
CA PHE A 159 4.15 -2.43 0.56
C PHE A 159 2.70 -1.99 0.30
N SER A 160 1.77 -2.93 0.42
CA SER A 160 0.33 -2.72 0.23
C SER A 160 -0.21 -1.60 1.10
N GLN A 161 -1.02 -0.69 0.52
CA GLN A 161 -1.80 0.29 1.28
C GLN A 161 -3.16 -0.27 1.73
N HIS A 162 -3.36 -1.58 1.61
CA HIS A 162 -4.59 -2.25 2.02
C HIS A 162 -4.68 -2.29 3.55
N PHE A 163 -5.15 -1.19 4.13
CA PHE A 163 -5.49 -1.09 5.53
C PHE A 163 -7.02 -1.09 5.69
N LYS A 164 -7.53 -2.10 6.40
CA LYS A 164 -8.92 -2.15 6.91
C LYS A 164 -8.88 -2.07 8.43
N THR A 165 -9.79 -1.29 9.01
CA THR A 165 -9.97 -1.28 10.46
C THR A 165 -10.50 -2.63 10.92
N ARG A 166 -10.15 -2.99 12.14
CA ARG A 166 -10.64 -4.19 12.82
C ARG A 166 -11.80 -3.81 13.73
N GLU A 167 -12.64 -4.79 14.04
CA GLU A 167 -13.67 -4.62 15.05
C GLU A 167 -13.07 -4.48 16.47
N PHE A 168 -13.85 -3.88 17.36
CA PHE A 168 -13.49 -3.79 18.77
C PHE A 168 -13.61 -5.15 19.45
N THR A 169 -12.55 -5.55 20.13
CA THR A 169 -12.51 -6.73 20.99
C THR A 169 -13.24 -6.46 22.31
N SER A 170 -13.55 -7.52 23.09
CA SER A 170 -14.19 -7.36 24.40
C SER A 170 -13.42 -6.44 25.35
N LYS A 171 -12.07 -6.45 25.30
CA LYS A 171 -11.24 -5.52 26.08
C LYS A 171 -11.39 -4.07 25.64
N ASP A 172 -11.52 -3.83 24.33
CA ASP A 172 -11.72 -2.47 23.82
C ASP A 172 -13.12 -1.94 24.20
N LYS A 173 -14.12 -2.82 24.28
CA LYS A 173 -15.48 -2.47 24.73
C LYS A 173 -15.52 -2.04 26.20
N ILE A 174 -14.76 -2.71 27.07
CA ILE A 174 -14.62 -2.27 28.48
C ILE A 174 -13.97 -0.89 28.55
N LEU A 175 -12.97 -0.62 27.70
CA LEU A 175 -12.34 0.70 27.65
C LEU A 175 -13.30 1.78 27.13
N LEU A 176 -14.21 1.43 26.20
CA LEU A 176 -15.30 2.30 25.74
C LEU A 176 -16.28 2.63 26.87
N GLU A 177 -16.76 1.62 27.59
CA GLU A 177 -17.67 1.80 28.73
C GLU A 177 -17.04 2.67 29.83
N ASN A 178 -15.74 2.48 30.08
CA ASN A 178 -15.01 3.34 31.02
C ASN A 178 -14.89 4.79 30.51
N ALA A 179 -14.79 5.01 29.20
CA ALA A 179 -14.77 6.35 28.62
C ALA A 179 -16.13 7.05 28.79
N GLU A 180 -17.23 6.33 28.52
CA GLU A 180 -18.60 6.83 28.72
C GLU A 180 -18.83 7.22 30.18
N LYS A 181 -18.44 6.36 31.14
CA LYS A 181 -18.53 6.66 32.58
C LYS A 181 -17.62 7.81 33.00
N PHE A 182 -16.41 7.90 32.45
CA PHE A 182 -15.45 8.93 32.82
C PHE A 182 -15.92 10.34 32.41
N PHE A 183 -16.57 10.45 31.26
CA PHE A 183 -17.08 11.73 30.75
C PHE A 183 -18.56 11.97 31.03
N ASP A 184 -19.30 10.96 31.47
CA ASP A 184 -20.75 10.96 31.60
C ASP A 184 -21.44 11.39 30.29
N LYS A 185 -21.01 10.78 29.17
CA LYS A 185 -21.48 11.11 27.81
C LYS A 185 -21.65 9.86 26.95
N GLU A 186 -22.68 9.89 26.11
CA GLU A 186 -22.89 8.89 25.08
C GLU A 186 -21.86 9.04 23.95
N ILE A 187 -21.23 7.92 23.58
CA ILE A 187 -20.25 7.86 22.50
C ILE A 187 -20.92 7.39 21.22
N ILE A 188 -20.94 8.25 20.19
CA ILE A 188 -21.62 7.97 18.91
C ILE A 188 -20.76 7.11 18.00
N THR A 189 -19.50 7.53 17.78
CA THR A 189 -18.57 6.80 16.90
C THR A 189 -17.17 6.82 17.50
N PRO A 190 -16.67 5.66 17.96
CA PRO A 190 -15.30 5.54 18.46
C PRO A 190 -14.32 4.95 17.44
N VAL A 191 -13.07 5.41 17.51
CA VAL A 191 -11.90 4.85 16.82
C VAL A 191 -10.74 4.71 17.80
N MET A 192 -9.88 3.70 17.62
CA MET A 192 -8.75 3.47 18.53
C MET A 192 -7.41 3.64 17.82
N GLY A 193 -6.53 4.43 18.43
CA GLY A 193 -5.18 4.73 17.94
C GLY A 193 -4.22 5.15 19.05
N ILE A 194 -3.06 5.64 18.64
CA ILE A 194 -2.03 6.19 19.53
C ILE A 194 -2.08 7.71 19.44
N TYR A 195 -2.37 8.33 20.57
CA TYR A 195 -2.43 9.78 20.73
C TYR A 195 -1.04 10.38 20.96
N PHE A 196 -0.75 11.49 20.28
CA PHE A 196 0.47 12.27 20.38
C PHE A 196 0.17 13.75 20.63
N LEU A 197 0.83 14.33 21.64
CA LEU A 197 0.86 15.77 21.87
C LEU A 197 2.04 16.40 21.11
N THR A 198 1.79 17.51 20.41
CA THR A 198 2.84 18.28 19.74
C THR A 198 3.41 19.27 20.76
N LEU A 199 4.66 19.07 21.22
CA LEU A 199 5.50 19.92 22.11
C LEU A 199 5.45 19.67 23.64
N PRO A 200 6.53 20.02 24.37
CA PRO A 200 7.79 19.32 24.46
C PRO A 200 7.84 18.59 25.81
N LYS A 201 7.16 17.45 25.91
CA LYS A 201 7.45 16.50 26.98
C LYS A 201 7.73 15.16 26.34
N ILE A 202 8.97 14.72 26.52
CA ILE A 202 9.51 13.40 26.23
C ILE A 202 8.43 12.30 26.45
N PHE A 203 8.09 11.57 25.39
CA PHE A 203 7.39 10.27 25.43
C PHE A 203 5.97 10.23 26.07
N TRP A 204 5.08 11.16 25.71
CA TRP A 204 3.65 11.14 26.09
C TRP A 204 2.74 10.54 24.99
N PHE A 205 3.10 9.38 24.46
CA PHE A 205 2.16 8.61 23.65
C PHE A 205 1.21 7.84 24.57
N ARG A 206 -0.09 7.89 24.24
CA ARG A 206 -1.12 7.12 24.94
C ARG A 206 -1.94 6.35 23.93
N LYS A 207 -2.04 5.03 24.11
CA LYS A 207 -3.01 4.23 23.36
C LYS A 207 -4.39 4.49 23.97
N GLY A 208 -5.36 4.84 23.13
CA GLY A 208 -6.68 5.19 23.62
C GLY A 208 -7.72 5.23 22.53
N ILE A 209 -8.90 5.66 22.92
CA ILE A 209 -10.07 5.79 22.08
C ILE A 209 -10.26 7.28 21.80
N CYS A 210 -10.33 7.63 20.53
CA CYS A 210 -10.89 8.91 20.11
C CYS A 210 -12.35 8.67 19.71
N PHE A 211 -13.24 9.55 20.12
CA PHE A 211 -14.67 9.36 19.93
C PHE A 211 -15.37 10.69 19.66
N ILE A 212 -16.57 10.58 19.11
CA ILE A 212 -17.46 11.71 18.84
C ILE A 212 -18.66 11.62 19.76
N THR A 213 -19.02 12.77 20.34
CA THR A 213 -20.29 13.01 21.06
C THR A 213 -21.14 14.00 20.26
N ASP A 214 -22.29 14.42 20.78
CA ASP A 214 -23.14 15.40 20.11
C ASP A 214 -22.45 16.75 19.82
N LYS A 215 -21.57 17.22 20.69
CA LYS A 215 -21.00 18.58 20.60
C LYS A 215 -19.47 18.63 20.58
N GLU A 216 -18.82 17.51 20.83
CA GLU A 216 -17.39 17.48 21.11
C GLU A 216 -16.72 16.22 20.56
N ILE A 217 -15.43 16.35 20.27
CA ILE A 217 -14.52 15.23 20.02
C ILE A 217 -13.76 14.95 21.31
N GLY A 218 -13.77 13.69 21.71
CA GLY A 218 -13.07 13.22 22.89
C GLY A 218 -11.89 12.32 22.58
N PHE A 219 -10.93 12.30 23.50
CA PHE A 219 -9.93 11.26 23.61
C PHE A 219 -9.90 10.73 25.03
N TYR A 220 -9.93 9.41 25.16
CA TYR A 220 -9.81 8.70 26.43
C TYR A 220 -8.70 7.65 26.36
N SER A 221 -7.93 7.54 27.43
CA SER A 221 -6.97 6.47 27.60
C SER A 221 -6.81 6.10 29.06
N TYR A 222 -6.40 4.85 29.30
CA TYR A 222 -6.04 4.37 30.61
C TYR A 222 -4.67 3.70 30.53
N ASP A 223 -3.81 4.02 31.49
CA ASP A 223 -2.48 3.46 31.65
C ASP A 223 -2.29 3.09 33.13
N VAL A 224 -1.74 1.91 33.41
CA VAL A 224 -1.59 1.41 34.79
C VAL A 224 -0.66 2.32 35.62
N PHE A 225 0.35 2.93 35.00
CA PHE A 225 1.31 3.80 35.68
C PHE A 225 0.82 5.25 35.74
N ARG A 226 0.03 5.69 34.76
CA ARG A 226 -0.36 7.10 34.61
C ARG A 226 -1.84 7.38 34.81
N GLY A 227 -2.62 6.36 35.18
CA GLY A 227 -4.06 6.43 35.41
C GLY A 227 -4.88 6.81 34.17
N HIS A 228 -6.09 7.30 34.45
CA HIS A 228 -7.02 7.80 33.44
C HIS A 228 -6.52 9.12 32.85
N TYR A 229 -6.69 9.26 31.55
CA TYR A 229 -6.48 10.52 30.84
C TYR A 229 -7.62 10.75 29.87
N GLY A 230 -8.24 11.92 29.97
CA GLY A 230 -9.34 12.33 29.13
C GLY A 230 -9.16 13.76 28.64
N GLN A 231 -9.50 14.01 27.37
CA GLN A 231 -9.58 15.34 26.80
C GLN A 231 -10.85 15.45 25.95
N LEU A 232 -11.58 16.57 26.08
CA LEU A 232 -12.72 16.92 25.24
C LEU A 232 -12.41 18.23 24.51
N ILE A 233 -12.76 18.29 23.23
CA ILE A 233 -12.63 19.47 22.38
C ILE A 233 -13.98 19.73 21.71
N PRO A 234 -14.66 20.85 22.03
CA PRO A 234 -15.87 21.27 21.33
C PRO A 234 -15.62 21.49 19.85
N PHE A 235 -16.58 21.08 19.00
CA PHE A 235 -16.49 21.26 17.54
C PHE A 235 -16.23 22.71 17.15
N GLU A 236 -16.87 23.66 17.84
CA GLU A 236 -16.72 25.10 17.62
C GLU A 236 -15.28 25.62 17.78
N LYS A 237 -14.43 24.90 18.53
CA LYS A 237 -13.03 25.28 18.76
C LYS A 237 -12.07 24.67 17.74
N ILE A 238 -12.54 23.79 16.86
CA ILE A 238 -11.69 23.10 15.88
C ILE A 238 -11.49 24.00 14.66
N SER A 239 -10.25 24.43 14.46
CA SER A 239 -9.87 25.30 13.34
C SER A 239 -9.48 24.51 12.09
N SER A 240 -9.03 23.27 12.24
CA SER A 240 -8.77 22.39 11.09
C SER A 240 -8.83 20.91 11.46
N PHE A 241 -9.19 20.12 10.47
CA PHE A 241 -9.25 18.66 10.55
C PHE A 241 -8.55 18.03 9.34
N VAL A 242 -7.53 17.22 9.61
CA VAL A 242 -6.77 16.50 8.59
C VAL A 242 -6.75 15.02 8.94
N TYR A 243 -6.91 14.16 7.94
CA TYR A 243 -6.77 12.72 8.11
C TYR A 243 -5.99 12.10 6.94
N GLY A 244 -5.37 10.97 7.20
CA GLY A 244 -4.57 10.23 6.22
C GLY A 244 -4.69 8.72 6.38
N LYS A 245 -4.28 7.99 5.35
CA LYS A 245 -4.23 6.53 5.36
C LYS A 245 -2.81 6.07 5.10
N SER A 246 -2.34 5.12 5.89
CA SER A 246 -1.06 4.43 5.70
C SER A 246 -1.24 2.92 5.87
N ASN A 247 -0.19 2.16 5.57
CA ASN A 247 -0.17 0.71 5.74
C ASN A 247 -0.32 0.29 7.22
N ALA A 248 0.03 1.17 8.15
CA ALA A 248 0.00 0.91 9.58
C ALA A 248 -1.30 1.36 10.27
N GLY A 249 -2.24 1.94 9.52
CA GLY A 249 -3.48 2.49 10.04
C GLY A 249 -3.84 3.84 9.44
N TYR A 250 -4.98 4.37 9.86
CA TYR A 250 -5.33 5.76 9.60
C TYR A 250 -4.59 6.69 10.57
N SER A 251 -4.48 7.95 10.19
CA SER A 251 -4.08 9.05 11.05
C SER A 251 -5.13 10.14 11.02
N LEU A 252 -5.29 10.84 12.13
CA LEU A 252 -6.14 12.03 12.24
C LEU A 252 -5.40 13.10 13.03
N ARG A 253 -5.71 14.34 12.69
CA ARG A 253 -5.21 15.52 13.37
C ARG A 253 -6.31 16.56 13.45
N PHE A 254 -6.67 16.94 14.66
CA PHE A 254 -7.49 18.11 14.96
C PHE A 254 -6.60 19.22 15.47
N HIS A 255 -6.74 20.42 14.92
CA HIS A 255 -6.16 21.63 15.51
C HIS A 255 -7.26 22.45 16.16
N ALA A 256 -7.06 22.86 17.40
CA ALA A 256 -8.02 23.67 18.16
C ALA A 256 -7.29 24.68 19.05
N SER A 257 -7.37 25.96 18.70
CA SER A 257 -6.70 27.08 19.39
C SER A 257 -5.20 26.77 19.63
N ASN A 258 -4.80 26.43 20.86
CA ASN A 258 -3.42 26.12 21.27
C ASN A 258 -3.15 24.62 21.48
N THR A 259 -4.07 23.75 21.08
CA THR A 259 -3.97 22.30 21.29
C THR A 259 -4.23 21.53 20.01
N SER A 260 -3.69 20.33 19.92
CA SER A 260 -3.98 19.43 18.82
C SER A 260 -4.19 18.00 19.32
N ILE A 261 -5.25 17.34 18.86
CA ILE A 261 -5.40 15.90 19.00
C ILE A 261 -4.77 15.27 17.77
N ASN A 262 -3.60 14.64 17.94
CA ASN A 262 -3.01 13.83 16.88
C ASN A 262 -3.19 12.36 17.24
N LEU A 263 -3.88 11.61 16.40
CA LEU A 263 -3.96 10.16 16.50
C LEU A 263 -3.27 9.53 15.28
N TYR A 264 -2.38 8.58 15.55
CA TYR A 264 -1.75 7.75 14.53
C TYR A 264 -2.04 6.28 14.80
N PHE A 265 -1.78 5.43 13.81
CA PHE A 265 -1.98 3.98 13.93
C PHE A 265 -3.42 3.63 14.33
N ILE A 266 -4.40 4.33 13.75
CA ILE A 266 -5.80 4.05 14.01
C ILE A 266 -6.14 2.76 13.30
N GLN A 267 -6.39 1.72 14.08
CA GLN A 267 -6.57 0.37 13.56
C GLN A 267 -7.91 -0.27 13.86
N LYS A 268 -8.72 0.31 14.75
CA LYS A 268 -10.02 -0.24 15.13
C LYS A 268 -11.11 0.82 15.11
N GLY A 269 -12.35 0.36 14.90
CA GLY A 269 -13.53 1.21 14.80
C GLY A 269 -13.88 1.58 13.36
N ASP A 270 -15.08 2.14 13.18
CA ASP A 270 -15.55 2.60 11.88
C ASP A 270 -14.97 3.99 11.58
N PHE A 271 -13.76 4.00 10.99
CA PHE A 271 -13.09 5.23 10.65
C PHE A 271 -13.87 6.06 9.61
N LYS A 272 -14.57 5.41 8.67
CA LYS A 272 -15.31 6.14 7.63
C LYS A 272 -16.48 6.90 8.25
N LYS A 273 -17.28 6.22 9.09
CA LYS A 273 -18.37 6.84 9.85
C LYS A 273 -17.86 7.96 10.75
N PHE A 274 -16.70 7.76 11.38
CA PHE A 274 -16.05 8.78 12.22
C PHE A 274 -15.74 10.05 11.43
N ILE A 275 -15.12 9.92 10.25
CA ILE A 275 -14.82 11.07 9.38
C ILE A 275 -16.08 11.78 8.93
N GLU A 276 -17.11 11.03 8.51
CA GLU A 276 -18.39 11.57 8.02
C GLU A 276 -19.08 12.42 9.09
N HIS A 277 -19.27 11.86 10.30
CA HIS A 277 -19.86 12.58 11.44
C HIS A 277 -19.03 13.80 11.84
N THR A 278 -17.70 13.70 11.77
CA THR A 278 -16.81 14.82 12.07
C THR A 278 -17.02 15.96 11.09
N LYS A 279 -17.10 15.67 9.78
CA LYS A 279 -17.28 16.69 8.74
C LYS A 279 -18.64 17.37 8.81
N GLU A 280 -19.69 16.64 9.16
CA GLU A 280 -21.03 17.21 9.32
C GLU A 280 -21.13 18.20 10.49
N ARG A 281 -20.33 17.99 11.54
CA ARG A 281 -20.37 18.79 12.78
C ARG A 281 -19.37 19.94 12.80
N ILE A 282 -18.28 19.81 12.06
CA ILE A 282 -17.27 20.86 11.92
C ILE A 282 -17.67 21.73 10.72
N ASN A 283 -18.23 22.92 11.00
CA ASN A 283 -18.51 23.96 9.99
C ASN A 283 -17.20 24.58 9.47
N LEU A 284 -16.41 23.80 8.72
CA LEU A 284 -15.23 24.27 7.98
C LEU A 284 -15.51 24.32 6.48
#